data_AF-A0A075SJC8-F1
#
_entry.id   AF-A0A075SJC8-F1
#
_cell.length_a   1.000
_cell.length_b   1.000
_cell.length_c   1.000
_cell.angle_alpha   90.00
_cell.angle_beta   90.00
_cell.angle_gamma   90.00
#
_symmetry.space_group_name_H-M   'P 1'
#
loop_
_entity.id
_entity.type
_entity.pdbx_description
1 polymer ?
#
loop_
_entity_poly.entity_id
_entity_poly.type
_entity_poly.pdbx_seq_one_letter_code
_entity_poly.pdbx_strand_id
1 'polypeptide(L)'
;MAKPITVKSIKSKVVKQMKDLGTYRKEFEMIIDIFAGMLFQYQKLAQDYADMGYPVTDVYVNKAGAENERKVPILTAMEILRKDILSYSNQLMLNPKSLGEVVEQDKGSPLTEVMKFKDELKKKRVKDG
;
A
#
# COMPACT_ATOMS: atom_id res chain seq x y z
N MET A 1 -8.44 21.52 8.35
CA MET A 1 -7.82 20.40 9.09
C MET A 1 -7.82 19.17 8.20
N ALA A 2 -6.70 18.45 8.07
CA ALA A 2 -6.68 17.20 7.32
C ALA A 2 -7.57 16.16 8.02
N LYS A 3 -8.34 15.37 7.25
CA LYS A 3 -9.20 14.32 7.81
C LYS A 3 -8.35 13.30 8.59
N PRO A 4 -8.84 12.79 9.74
CA PRO A 4 -8.11 11.77 10.49
C PRO A 4 -7.91 10.52 9.64
N ILE A 5 -6.71 9.94 9.71
CA ILE A 5 -6.42 8.70 9.01
C ILE A 5 -7.19 7.58 9.72
N THR A 6 -7.99 6.84 8.95
CA THR A 6 -8.73 5.66 9.41
C THR A 6 -8.31 4.43 8.64
N VAL A 7 -8.51 3.24 9.22
CA VAL A 7 -8.30 1.96 8.52
C VAL A 7 -9.04 1.94 7.17
N LYS A 8 -10.29 2.40 7.14
CA LYS A 8 -11.10 2.50 5.91
C LYS A 8 -10.42 3.39 4.86
N SER A 9 -9.89 4.55 5.27
CA SER A 9 -9.20 5.45 4.34
C SER A 9 -7.91 4.85 3.79
N ILE A 10 -7.16 4.10 4.61
CA ILE A 10 -5.94 3.39 4.20
C ILE A 10 -6.31 2.28 3.22
N LYS A 11 -7.32 1.46 3.55
CA LYS A 11 -7.85 0.42 2.67
C LYS A 11 -8.21 0.98 1.31
N SER A 12 -8.98 2.07 1.26
CA SER A 12 -9.36 2.70 -0.02
C SER A 12 -8.14 3.15 -0.84
N LYS A 13 -7.08 3.64 -0.19
CA LYS A 13 -5.82 3.99 -0.88
C LYS A 13 -5.10 2.76 -1.41
N VAL A 14 -5.00 1.70 -0.63
CA VAL A 14 -4.39 0.42 -1.05
C VAL A 14 -5.12 -0.16 -2.24
N VAL A 15 -6.46 -0.26 -2.17
CA VAL A 15 -7.29 -0.75 -3.28
C VAL A 15 -7.10 0.11 -4.53
N LYS A 16 -7.08 1.44 -4.39
CA LYS A 16 -6.81 2.34 -5.52
C LYS A 16 -5.45 2.04 -6.14
N GLN A 17 -4.41 1.94 -5.33
CA GLN A 17 -3.06 1.66 -5.81
C GLN A 17 -2.99 0.31 -6.53
N MET A 18 -3.59 -0.75 -5.98
CA MET A 18 -3.64 -2.06 -6.65
C MET A 18 -4.41 -2.00 -7.98
N LYS A 19 -5.47 -1.18 -8.07
CA LYS A 19 -6.20 -0.98 -9.34
C LYS A 19 -5.35 -0.23 -10.36
N ASP A 20 -4.67 0.83 -9.93
CA ASP A 20 -3.76 1.62 -10.78
C ASP A 20 -2.59 0.77 -11.30
N LEU A 21 -2.18 -0.25 -10.53
CA LEU A 21 -1.15 -1.24 -10.89
C LEU A 21 -1.71 -2.47 -11.65
N GLY A 22 -3.02 -2.60 -11.80
CA GLY A 22 -3.66 -3.77 -12.44
C GLY A 22 -3.61 -5.07 -11.64
N THR A 23 -3.22 -5.02 -10.35
CA THR A 23 -3.04 -6.20 -9.48
C THR A 23 -4.25 -6.50 -8.60
N TYR A 24 -5.25 -5.60 -8.56
CA TYR A 24 -6.44 -5.76 -7.72
C TYR A 24 -7.29 -6.97 -8.13
N ARG A 25 -7.63 -7.80 -7.13
CA ARG A 25 -8.48 -8.99 -7.24
C ARG A 25 -9.40 -9.04 -6.02
N LYS A 26 -10.67 -9.41 -6.20
CA LYS A 26 -11.64 -9.48 -5.08
C LYS A 26 -11.23 -10.55 -4.06
N GLU A 27 -10.52 -11.56 -4.52
CA GLU A 27 -9.95 -12.64 -3.73
C GLU A 27 -8.90 -12.13 -2.72
N PHE A 28 -8.34 -10.94 -2.93
CA PHE A 28 -7.40 -10.29 -2.02
C PHE A 28 -8.05 -9.43 -0.94
N GLU A 29 -9.39 -9.33 -0.87
CA GLU A 29 -10.06 -8.40 0.05
C GLU A 29 -9.65 -8.61 1.53
N MET A 30 -9.56 -9.86 1.97
CA MET A 30 -9.15 -10.21 3.34
C MET A 30 -7.71 -9.75 3.64
N ILE A 31 -6.78 -9.99 2.71
CA ILE A 31 -5.38 -9.61 2.91
C ILE A 31 -5.19 -8.09 2.81
N ILE A 32 -5.98 -7.41 1.98
CA ILE A 32 -6.05 -5.94 1.92
C ILE A 32 -6.53 -5.37 3.27
N ASP A 33 -7.54 -5.98 3.89
CA ASP A 33 -8.04 -5.56 5.20
C ASP A 33 -6.98 -5.67 6.30
N ILE A 34 -6.28 -6.81 6.36
CA ILE A 34 -5.20 -7.05 7.31
C ILE A 34 -4.08 -6.02 7.09
N PHE A 35 -3.66 -5.82 5.84
CA PHE A 35 -2.61 -4.86 5.49
C PHE A 35 -2.96 -3.43 5.88
N ALA A 36 -4.20 -2.99 5.62
CA ALA A 36 -4.67 -1.68 6.01
C ALA A 36 -4.70 -1.50 7.54
N GLY A 37 -5.06 -2.55 8.28
CA GLY A 37 -4.99 -2.59 9.73
C GLY A 37 -3.56 -2.43 10.26
N MET A 38 -2.59 -3.17 9.70
CA MET A 38 -1.18 -3.08 10.08
C MET A 38 -0.59 -1.69 9.82
N LEU A 39 -0.90 -1.09 8.66
CA LEU A 39 -0.47 0.28 8.35
C LEU A 39 -1.03 1.30 9.34
N PHE A 40 -2.28 1.14 9.76
CA PHE A 40 -2.90 1.99 10.78
C PHE A 40 -2.22 1.84 12.15
N GLN A 41 -1.98 0.59 12.58
CA GLN A 41 -1.27 0.30 13.83
C GLN A 41 0.14 0.87 13.83
N TYR A 42 0.87 0.70 12.72
CA TYR A 42 2.21 1.27 12.56
C TYR A 42 2.21 2.79 12.70
N GLN A 43 1.24 3.49 12.09
CA GLN A 43 1.14 4.95 12.22
C GLN A 43 0.87 5.39 13.67
N LYS A 44 0.04 4.64 14.40
CA LYS A 44 -0.21 4.92 15.82
C LYS A 44 1.04 4.73 16.66
N LEU A 45 1.71 3.58 16.53
CA LEU A 45 2.95 3.32 17.26
C LEU A 45 4.07 4.28 16.86
N ALA A 46 4.13 4.72 15.60
CA ALA A 46 5.11 5.71 15.15
C ALA A 46 4.89 7.07 15.83
N GLN A 47 3.63 7.49 16.02
CA GLN A 47 3.31 8.69 16.77
C GLN A 47 3.66 8.53 18.25
N ASP A 48 3.24 7.44 18.88
CA ASP A 48 3.54 7.17 20.30
C ASP A 48 5.06 7.12 20.54
N TYR A 49 5.83 6.50 19.63
CA TYR A 49 7.28 6.43 19.72
C TYR A 49 7.95 7.80 19.52
N ALA A 50 7.38 8.66 18.67
CA ALA A 50 7.82 10.03 18.50
C ALA A 50 7.55 10.86 19.76
N ASP A 51 6.36 10.70 20.37
CA ASP A 51 5.97 11.38 21.61
C ASP A 51 6.86 10.94 22.79
N MET A 52 7.41 9.72 22.75
CA MET A 52 8.42 9.23 23.70
C MET A 52 9.84 9.77 23.45
N GLY A 53 10.11 10.43 22.32
CA GLY A 53 11.45 10.92 21.96
C GLY A 53 12.38 9.87 21.36
N TYR A 54 11.83 8.80 20.77
CA TYR A 54 12.58 7.72 20.12
C TYR A 54 13.61 6.96 21.00
N PRO A 55 13.25 6.53 22.23
CA PRO A 55 14.18 5.83 23.10
C PRO A 55 14.55 4.44 22.56
N VAL A 56 15.85 4.11 22.59
CA VAL A 56 16.33 2.78 22.17
C VAL A 56 16.19 1.75 23.29
N THR A 57 16.42 2.16 24.54
CA THR A 57 16.33 1.29 25.73
C THR A 57 15.43 1.88 26.81
N ASP A 58 14.85 1.00 27.64
CA ASP A 58 14.15 1.30 28.89
C ASP A 58 14.73 0.47 30.05
N VAL A 59 14.64 1.01 31.26
CA VAL A 59 14.98 0.27 32.48
C VAL A 59 13.82 -0.64 32.86
N TYR A 60 14.14 -1.90 33.13
CA TYR A 60 13.20 -2.92 33.53
C TYR A 60 13.67 -3.61 34.82
N VAL A 61 12.79 -3.66 35.81
CA VAL A 61 13.03 -4.39 37.06
C VAL A 61 12.57 -5.84 36.90
N ASN A 62 13.51 -6.78 37.08
CA ASN A 62 13.20 -8.20 36.97
C ASN A 62 12.49 -8.75 38.22
N LYS A 63 12.08 -10.03 38.18
CA LYS A 63 11.37 -10.69 39.30
C LYS A 63 12.19 -10.77 40.60
N ALA A 64 13.51 -10.62 40.52
CA ALA A 64 14.43 -10.61 41.66
C ALA A 64 14.72 -9.19 42.18
N GLY A 65 14.07 -8.16 41.63
CA GLY A 65 14.23 -6.77 42.04
C GLY A 65 15.45 -6.05 41.43
N ALA A 66 16.18 -6.69 40.52
CA ALA A 66 17.33 -6.06 39.87
C ALA A 66 16.90 -5.23 38.64
N GLU A 67 17.44 -4.02 38.53
CA GLU A 67 17.29 -3.15 37.36
C GLU A 67 18.19 -3.64 36.21
N ASN A 68 17.61 -3.76 35.02
CA ASN A 68 18.30 -4.14 33.80
C ASN A 68 17.87 -3.22 32.66
N GLU A 69 18.79 -2.83 31.80
CA GLU A 69 18.42 -2.20 30.53
C GLU A 69 17.92 -3.26 29.53
N ARG A 70 16.88 -2.91 28.79
CA ARG A 70 16.41 -3.69 27.65
C ARG A 70 16.01 -2.76 26.52
N LYS A 71 15.79 -3.33 25.34
CA LYS A 71 15.22 -2.60 24.21
C LYS A 71 13.76 -2.22 24.50
N VAL A 72 13.39 -0.97 24.18
CA VAL A 72 12.02 -0.50 24.42
C VAL A 72 11.02 -1.39 23.63
N PRO A 73 9.95 -1.89 24.27
CA PRO A 73 8.98 -2.78 23.61
C PRO A 73 8.36 -2.19 22.34
N ILE A 74 8.10 -0.88 22.30
CA ILE A 74 7.51 -0.21 21.13
C ILE A 74 8.41 -0.28 19.89
N LEU A 75 9.73 -0.14 20.08
CA LEU A 75 10.69 -0.24 18.99
C LEU A 75 10.69 -1.66 18.40
N THR A 76 10.64 -2.68 19.26
CA THR A 76 10.53 -4.08 18.84
C THR A 76 9.22 -4.34 18.08
N ALA A 77 8.08 -3.84 18.56
CA ALA A 77 6.80 -3.96 17.87
C ALA A 77 6.81 -3.29 16.49
N MET A 78 7.39 -2.09 16.38
CA MET A 78 7.53 -1.39 15.11
C MET A 78 8.42 -2.13 14.11
N GLU A 79 9.51 -2.75 14.55
CA GLU A 79 10.38 -3.55 13.69
C GLU A 79 9.67 -4.78 13.12
N ILE A 80 8.87 -5.46 13.93
CA ILE A 80 8.04 -6.59 13.49
C ILE A 80 7.02 -6.11 12.45
N LEU A 81 6.25 -5.05 12.76
CA LEU A 81 5.28 -4.49 11.82
C LEU A 81 5.91 -4.05 10.50
N ARG A 82 7.13 -3.49 10.50
CA ARG A 82 7.82 -3.13 9.25
C ARG A 82 8.11 -4.34 8.38
N LYS A 83 8.51 -5.46 8.98
CA LYS A 83 8.75 -6.73 8.26
C LYS A 83 7.45 -7.30 7.71
N ASP A 84 6.37 -7.28 8.51
CA ASP A 84 5.07 -7.78 8.08
C ASP A 84 4.44 -6.91 6.98
N ILE A 85 4.53 -5.59 7.12
CA ILE A 85 4.11 -4.63 6.08
C ILE A 85 4.86 -4.91 4.77
N LEU A 86 6.19 -5.11 4.81
CA LEU A 86 6.95 -5.45 3.61
C LEU A 86 6.46 -6.77 2.99
N SER A 87 6.25 -7.80 3.81
CA SER A 87 5.76 -9.12 3.35
C SER A 87 4.40 -9.03 2.66
N TYR A 88 3.43 -8.36 3.30
CA TYR A 88 2.07 -8.21 2.75
C TYR A 88 2.04 -7.28 1.54
N SER A 89 2.86 -6.22 1.53
CA SER A 89 3.04 -5.36 0.36
C SER A 89 3.50 -6.15 -0.86
N ASN A 90 4.38 -7.15 -0.66
CA ASN A 90 4.82 -8.04 -1.73
C ASN A 90 3.71 -8.99 -2.19
N GLN A 91 2.94 -9.56 -1.25
CA GLN A 91 1.80 -10.44 -1.58
C GLN A 91 0.70 -9.69 -2.36
N LEU A 92 0.51 -8.40 -2.07
CA LEU A 92 -0.40 -7.51 -2.79
C LEU A 92 0.20 -6.92 -4.07
N MET A 93 1.42 -7.31 -4.44
CA MET A 93 2.11 -6.85 -5.65
C MET A 93 2.21 -5.32 -5.74
N LEU A 94 2.43 -4.66 -4.61
CA LEU A 94 2.60 -3.20 -4.53
C LEU A 94 4.04 -2.75 -4.80
N ASN A 95 4.94 -3.67 -5.17
CA ASN A 95 6.34 -3.37 -5.46
C ASN A 95 6.57 -3.23 -6.99
N PRO A 96 7.58 -2.46 -7.44
CA PRO A 96 7.84 -2.29 -8.87
C PRO A 96 8.24 -3.60 -9.58
N LYS A 97 8.84 -4.56 -8.87
CA LYS A 97 9.27 -5.84 -9.43
C LYS A 97 8.09 -6.74 -9.82
N SER A 98 6.95 -6.61 -9.16
CA SER A 98 5.76 -7.40 -9.46
C SER A 98 5.04 -6.98 -10.75
N LEU A 99 5.46 -5.89 -11.40
CA LEU A 99 4.88 -5.42 -12.66
C LEU A 99 5.48 -6.10 -13.92
N GLY A 100 6.48 -6.97 -13.81
CA GLY A 100 7.18 -7.51 -14.99
C GLY A 100 7.93 -6.43 -15.78
N GLU A 101 8.32 -6.71 -17.04
CA GLU A 101 8.75 -5.65 -17.97
C GLU A 101 7.62 -4.63 -18.07
N VAL A 102 7.85 -3.46 -17.47
CA VAL A 102 7.04 -2.23 -17.52
C VAL A 102 5.66 -2.45 -18.16
N VAL A 103 4.64 -2.65 -17.32
CA VAL A 103 3.25 -2.46 -17.78
C VAL A 103 3.19 -1.04 -18.33
N GLU A 104 3.26 -0.90 -19.65
CA GLU A 104 2.97 0.35 -20.32
C GLU A 104 1.59 0.74 -19.82
N GLN A 105 1.51 1.83 -19.05
CA GLN A 105 0.23 2.42 -18.74
C GLN A 105 -0.42 2.69 -20.09
N ASP A 106 -1.53 2.00 -20.35
CA ASP A 106 -2.29 2.08 -21.58
C ASP A 106 -2.85 3.51 -21.67
N LYS A 107 -2.03 4.45 -22.13
CA LYS A 107 -2.41 5.87 -22.28
C LYS A 107 -3.34 6.09 -23.48
N GLY A 108 -3.85 5.01 -24.08
CA GLY A 108 -4.40 5.02 -25.42
C GLY A 108 -3.26 5.19 -26.42
N SER A 109 -3.02 4.19 -27.25
CA SER A 109 -2.06 4.34 -28.34
C SER A 109 -2.57 5.41 -29.30
N PRO A 110 -1.68 6.26 -29.88
CA PRO A 110 -2.04 7.07 -31.04
C PRO A 110 -2.70 6.24 -32.16
N LEU A 111 -2.35 4.95 -32.27
CA LEU A 111 -2.97 4.01 -33.20
C LEU A 111 -4.45 3.77 -32.91
N THR A 112 -4.88 3.87 -31.65
CA THR A 112 -6.29 3.72 -31.24
C THR A 112 -7.14 4.88 -31.76
N GLU A 113 -6.62 6.11 -31.77
CA GLU A 113 -7.28 7.26 -32.39
C GLU A 113 -7.32 7.13 -33.92
N VAL A 114 -6.22 6.69 -34.53
CA VAL A 114 -6.16 6.44 -35.98
C VAL A 114 -7.14 5.34 -36.41
N MET A 115 -7.30 4.28 -35.63
CA MET A 115 -8.30 3.22 -35.89
C MET A 115 -9.73 3.75 -35.84
N LYS A 116 -10.08 4.54 -34.81
CA LYS A 116 -11.40 5.18 -34.71
C LYS A 116 -11.68 6.07 -35.93
N PHE A 117 -10.71 6.88 -36.33
CA PHE A 117 -10.83 7.76 -37.49
C PHE A 117 -11.04 6.96 -38.81
N LYS A 118 -10.32 5.85 -38.98
CA LYS A 118 -10.48 4.96 -40.14
C LYS A 118 -11.89 4.36 -40.23
N ASP A 119 -12.45 3.96 -39.09
CA ASP A 119 -13.80 3.38 -39.03
C ASP A 119 -14.89 4.42 -39.31
N GLU A 120 -14.69 5.67 -38.89
CA GLU A 120 -15.55 6.80 -39.24
C GLU A 120 -15.52 7.11 -40.75
N LEU A 121 -14.34 7.07 -41.37
CA LEU A 121 -14.19 7.25 -42.82
C LEU A 121 -14.88 6.13 -43.61
N LYS A 122 -14.78 4.87 -43.15
CA LYS A 122 -15.51 3.74 -43.77
C LYS A 122 -17.02 3.93 -43.67
N LYS A 123 -17.54 4.35 -42.51
CA LYS A 123 -18.97 4.61 -42.32
C LYS A 123 -19.50 5.74 -43.21
N LYS A 124 -18.71 6.79 -43.46
CA LYS A 124 -19.08 7.86 -44.41
C LYS A 124 -19.13 7.36 -45.85
N ARG A 125 -18.12 6.61 -46.30
CA ARG A 125 -18.11 6.03 -47.66
C ARG A 125 -19.28 5.11 -47.97
N VAL A 126 -19.82 4.40 -46.98
CA VAL A 126 -20.96 3.47 -47.15
C VAL A 126 -22.30 4.22 -47.15
N LYS A 127 -22.36 5.47 -46.70
CA LYS A 127 -23.58 6.29 -46.73
C LYS A 127 -23.75 7.13 -48.00
N ASP A 128 -22.65 7.38 -48.70
CA ASP A 128 -22.61 8.25 -49.89
C ASP A 128 -22.63 7.47 -51.23
N GLY A 129 -22.94 6.16 -51.20
CA GLY A 129 -23.09 5.29 -52.38
C GLY A 129 -24.31 4.40 -52.26
#